data_AF-A0A4R3N9G7-F1
#
_entry.id   AF-A0A4R3N9G7-F1
#
_cell.length_a   1.000
_cell.length_b   1.000
_cell.length_c   1.000
_cell.angle_alpha   90.00
_cell.angle_beta   90.00
_cell.angle_gamma   90.00
#
_symmetry.space_group_name_H-M   'P 1'
#
loop_
_entity.id
_entity.type
_entity.pdbx_description
1 polymer ?
#
loop_
_entity_poly.entity_id
_entity_poly.type
_entity_poly.pdbx_seq_one_letter_code
_entity_poly.pdbx_strand_id
1 'polypeptide(L)' 'MLHYALVFLVIALIAAFLGFSGLAGLAATIAKILFIVFLILAVAAFLRKKT' A
#
# COMPACT_ATOMS: atom_id res chain seq x y z
N MET A 1 9.69 -4.92 30.25
CA MET A 1 9.12 -5.17 28.91
C MET A 1 8.48 -3.92 28.30
N LEU A 2 7.59 -3.20 29.00
CA LEU A 2 6.92 -2.00 28.50
C LEU A 2 7.88 -0.87 28.05
N HIS A 3 9.01 -0.71 28.75
CA HIS A 3 10.04 0.26 28.39
C HIS A 3 10.65 -0.01 27.00
N TYR A 4 11.05 -1.25 26.71
CA TYR A 4 11.61 -1.62 25.41
C TYR A 4 10.57 -1.50 24.28
N ALA A 5 9.30 -1.81 24.54
CA ALA A 5 8.23 -1.62 23.56
C ALA A 5 8.03 -0.13 23.21
N LEU A 6 8.11 0.76 24.20
CA LEU A 6 8.01 2.20 23.99
C LEU A 6 9.21 2.74 23.19
N VAL A 7 10.42 2.28 23.52
CA VAL A 7 11.64 2.64 22.78
C VAL A 7 11.56 2.18 21.33
N PHE A 8 11.11 0.94 21.10
CA PHE A 8 10.93 0.40 19.75
C PHE A 8 9.86 1.16 18.96
N LEU A 9 8.77 1.58 19.61
CA LEU A 9 7.73 2.41 18.99
C LEU A 9 8.30 3.75 18.50
N VAL A 10 9.12 4.43 19.32
CA VAL A 10 9.74 5.69 18.92
C VAL A 10 10.70 5.49 17.74
N ILE A 11 11.51 4.44 17.77
CA ILE A 11 12.43 4.11 16.67
C ILE A 11 11.65 3.83 15.38
N ALA A 12 10.55 3.08 15.46
CA ALA A 12 9.70 2.77 14.31
C ALA A 12 9.06 4.02 13.69
N LEU A 13 8.61 4.97 14.52
CA LEU A 13 8.09 6.25 14.04
C LEU A 13 9.17 7.07 13.34
N ILE A 14 10.36 7.20 13.94
CA ILE A 14 11.48 7.92 13.32
C ILE A 14 11.87 7.26 11.99
N ALA A 15 11.95 5.92 11.94
CA ALA A 15 12.23 5.19 10.71
C ALA A 15 11.15 5.41 9.63
N ALA A 16 9.87 5.47 10.03
CA ALA A 16 8.77 5.77 9.13
C ALA A 16 8.85 7.21 8.57
N PHE A 17 9.17 8.20 9.40
CA PHE A 17 9.32 9.59 8.94
C PHE A 17 10.56 9.81 8.08
N LEU A 18 11.69 9.19 8.40
CA LEU A 18 12.96 9.41 7.68
C LEU A 18 13.11 8.54 6.42
N GLY A 19 12.58 7.31 6.41
CA GLY A 19 12.93 6.31 5.38
C GLY A 19 11.77 5.81 4.52
N PHE A 20 10.51 5.95 4.96
CA PHE A 20 9.38 5.32 4.25
C PHE A 20 8.81 6.15 3.10
N SER A 21 9.25 7.40 2.89
CA SER A 21 8.74 8.25 1.81
C SER A 21 9.03 7.69 0.41
N GLY A 22 10.22 7.11 0.20
CA GLY A 22 10.60 6.50 -1.09
C GLY A 22 9.88 5.16 -1.36
N LEU A 23 9.80 4.29 -0.35
CA LEU A 23 9.10 3.00 -0.43
C LEU A 23 7.59 3.19 -0.62
N ALA A 24 6.99 4.20 0.02
CA ALA A 24 5.59 4.55 -0.17
C ALA A 24 5.30 4.97 -1.61
N GLY A 25 6.21 5.70 -2.26
CA GLY A 25 6.07 6.10 -3.68
C GLY A 25 6.11 4.91 -4.65
N LEU A 26 7.01 3.95 -4.43
CA LEU A 26 7.07 2.73 -5.24
C LEU A 26 5.84 1.84 -5.03
N ALA A 27 5.42 1.64 -3.77
CA ALA A 27 4.21 0.91 -3.44
C ALA A 27 2.95 1.55 -4.05
N ALA A 28 2.84 2.89 -3.98
CA ALA A 28 1.73 3.63 -4.60
C ALA A 28 1.71 3.48 -6.12
N THR A 29 2.87 3.38 -6.76
CA THR A 29 2.98 3.18 -8.22
C THR A 29 2.49 1.78 -8.61
N ILE A 30 2.92 0.73 -7.89
CA ILE A 30 2.49 -0.65 -8.12
C ILE A 30 0.97 -0.79 -7.85
N ALA A 31 0.46 -0.17 -6.79
CA ALA A 31 -0.97 -0.18 -6.46
C ALA A 31 -1.83 0.44 -7.57
N LYS A 32 -1.38 1.54 -8.19
CA LYS A 32 -2.09 2.17 -9.32
C LYS A 32 -2.20 1.23 -10.52
N ILE A 33 -1.12 0.52 -10.85
CA ILE A 33 -1.11 -0.45 -11.95
C ILE A 33 -2.12 -1.57 -11.66
N LEU A 34 -2.09 -2.14 -10.45
CA LEU A 34 -3.01 -3.20 -10.04
C LEU A 34 -4.47 -2.74 -10.08
N PHE A 35 -4.74 -1.51 -9.65
CA PHE A 35 -6.07 -0.91 -9.67
C PHE A 35 -6.63 -0.78 -11.09
N ILE A 36 -5.80 -0.33 -12.06
CA ILE A 36 -6.23 -0.24 -13.46
C ILE A 36 -6.49 -1.64 -14.04
N VAL A 37 -5.63 -2.61 -13.78
CA VAL A 37 -5.83 -4.00 -14.23
C VAL A 37 -7.15 -4.56 -13.66
N PHE A 38 -7.40 -4.35 -12.36
CA PHE A 38 -8.66 -4.74 -11.74
C PHE A 38 -9.86 -4.05 -12.40
N LEU A 39 -9.75 -2.76 -12.72
CA LEU A 39 -10.85 -2.01 -13.34
C LEU A 39 -11.18 -2.54 -14.74
N ILE A 40 -10.17 -2.88 -15.55
CA ILE A 40 -10.35 -3.52 -16.85
C ILE A 40 -11.05 -4.88 -16.69
N LEU A 41 -10.58 -5.72 -15.76
CA LEU A 41 -11.18 -7.02 -15.49
C LEU A 41 -12.61 -6.90 -14.95
N ALA A 42 -12.88 -5.92 -14.09
CA ALA A 42 -14.19 -5.65 -13.53
C ALA A 42 -15.19 -5.23 -14.62
N VAL A 43 -14.78 -4.34 -15.53
CA VAL A 43 -15.60 -3.95 -16.68
C VAL A 43 -15.83 -5.14 -17.62
N ALA A 44 -14.78 -5.93 -17.92
CA ALA A 44 -14.92 -7.13 -18.74
C ALA A 44 -15.87 -8.16 -18.10
N ALA A 45 -15.76 -8.40 -16.79
CA ALA A 45 -16.65 -9.28 -16.05
C ALA A 45 -18.09 -8.75 -16.00
N PHE A 46 -18.26 -7.44 -15.84
CA PHE A 46 -19.58 -6.80 -15.82
C PHE A 46 -20.27 -6.90 -17.19
N LEU A 47 -19.53 -6.64 -18.28
CA LEU A 47 -20.03 -6.80 -19.65
C LEU A 47 -20.36 -8.27 -19.96
N ARG A 48 -19.55 -9.23 -19.52
CA ARG A 48 -19.84 -10.66 -19.67
C ARG A 48 -21.08 -11.11 -18.89
N LYS A 49 -21.39 -10.50 -17.75
CA LYS A 49 -22.59 -10.83 -16.95
C LYS A 49 -23.86 -10.18 -17.52
N LYS A 50 -23.74 -9.11 -18.31
CA LYS A 50 -24.88 -8.33 -18.82
C LYS A 50 -25.49 -8.90 -20.11
N THR A 51 -24.76 -9.75 -20.84
CA THR A 51 -25.24 -10.50 -22.01
C THR A 51 -25.66 -11.90 -21.61
#